data_AF-A0A150QDH2-F1
#
_entry.id   AF-A0A150QDH2-F1
#
_cell.length_a   1.000
_cell.length_b   1.000
_cell.length_c   1.000
_cell.angle_alpha   90.00
_cell.angle_beta   90.00
_cell.angle_gamma   90.00
#
_symmetry.space_group_name_H-M   'P 1'
#
loop_
_entity.id
_entity.type
_entity.pdbx_description
1 polymer ?
#
loop_
_entity_poly.entity_id
_entity_poly.type
_entity_poly.pdbx_seq_one_letter_code
_entity_poly.pdbx_strand_id
1 'polypeptide(L)'
;MDPRGKSLPPAPLVTDEDIREELRRLFDAGPDSGLVIRVYGESGEGPAAADAFREMFASLRMYEGKQQDQPLEILVDAPSKAHIARALSVLGHEQHQKRILDHILTTFGRRLIDPLAEILDTTPTGSVTARLTMLRDIFLAHIAELRMTPESQQILTSDLRRLLSDDYLAMVAENEERVQRPRVAKLAQQILRLVGSTFHRALKRWPSHAEQIASSIARRSPKKVRLSEVPKLIRGQITDGIEEFLWIETSADIEGALRPMLAEHQDVMPVTQATLDRSTYREFADACWAIIAEHC
;
A
#
# COMPACT_ATOMS: atom_id res chain seq x y z
N MET A 1 -65.24 22.58 -35.04
CA MET A 1 -64.38 23.53 -35.79
C MET A 1 -63.41 24.15 -34.81
N ASP A 2 -62.17 23.60 -34.78
CA ASP A 2 -60.83 24.22 -34.63
C ASP A 2 -60.51 25.37 -33.64
N PRO A 3 -59.22 25.62 -33.28
CA PRO A 3 -58.05 24.74 -33.10
C PRO A 3 -57.13 25.19 -31.92
N ARG A 4 -55.90 24.64 -31.85
CA ARG A 4 -54.69 25.01 -31.04
C ARG A 4 -54.57 24.23 -29.70
N GLY A 5 -53.97 23.05 -29.64
CA GLY A 5 -52.70 22.68 -30.29
C GLY A 5 -51.51 23.31 -29.57
N LYS A 6 -51.34 23.08 -28.26
CA LYS A 6 -50.06 23.33 -27.57
C LYS A 6 -49.28 22.02 -27.60
N SER A 7 -48.43 21.86 -28.62
CA SER A 7 -47.35 20.87 -28.59
C SER A 7 -46.46 21.16 -27.39
N LEU A 8 -46.30 20.16 -26.51
CA LEU A 8 -45.21 20.15 -25.53
C LEU A 8 -43.89 20.41 -26.28
N PRO A 9 -42.96 21.21 -25.72
CA PRO A 9 -41.67 21.42 -26.37
C PRO A 9 -40.99 20.05 -26.54
N PRO A 10 -40.35 19.79 -27.69
CA PRO A 10 -39.66 18.53 -27.90
C PRO A 10 -38.60 18.38 -26.79
N ALA A 11 -38.59 17.20 -26.15
CA ALA A 11 -37.58 16.88 -25.16
C ALA A 11 -36.19 17.12 -25.80
N PRO A 12 -35.28 17.83 -25.12
CA PRO A 12 -33.95 18.08 -25.69
C PRO A 12 -33.31 16.73 -26.00
N LEU A 13 -32.87 16.56 -27.24
CA LEU A 13 -32.13 15.39 -27.69
C LEU A 13 -30.88 15.26 -26.82
N VAL A 14 -30.93 14.34 -25.87
CA VAL A 14 -29.81 14.05 -24.97
C VAL A 14 -28.71 13.42 -25.81
N THR A 15 -27.58 14.09 -25.92
CA THR A 15 -26.43 13.56 -26.66
C THR A 15 -25.55 12.72 -25.74
N ASP A 16 -24.79 11.79 -26.30
CA ASP A 16 -23.89 10.92 -25.52
C ASP A 16 -22.83 11.70 -24.73
N GLU A 17 -22.55 12.95 -25.14
CA GLU A 17 -21.60 13.82 -24.44
C GLU A 17 -22.23 14.44 -23.17
N ASP A 18 -23.51 14.83 -23.23
CA ASP A 18 -24.26 15.30 -22.06
C ASP A 18 -24.35 14.19 -20.99
N ILE A 19 -24.44 12.94 -21.44
CA ILE A 19 -24.45 11.75 -20.57
C ILE A 19 -23.11 11.56 -19.87
N ARG A 20 -21.98 11.78 -20.57
CA ARG A 20 -20.64 11.64 -19.96
C ARG A 20 -20.33 12.73 -18.95
N GLU A 21 -20.71 13.97 -19.22
CA GLU A 21 -20.48 15.08 -18.29
C GLU A 21 -21.28 14.89 -16.99
N GLU A 22 -22.50 14.39 -17.11
CA GLU A 22 -23.38 14.18 -15.94
C GLU A 22 -22.93 12.99 -15.09
N LEU A 23 -22.41 11.92 -15.70
CA LEU A 23 -21.77 10.81 -14.96
C LEU A 23 -20.51 11.27 -14.23
N ARG A 24 -19.70 12.15 -14.83
CA ARG A 24 -18.52 12.73 -14.17
C ARG A 24 -18.92 13.58 -12.96
N ARG A 25 -20.02 14.34 -13.07
CA ARG A 25 -20.57 15.15 -11.97
C ARG A 25 -21.10 14.28 -10.82
N LEU A 26 -21.90 13.26 -11.11
CA LEU A 26 -22.54 12.41 -10.09
C LEU A 26 -21.55 11.57 -9.28
N PHE A 27 -20.43 11.18 -9.89
CA PHE A 27 -19.40 10.34 -9.26
C PHE A 27 -18.16 11.13 -8.83
N ASP A 28 -18.18 12.47 -8.95
CA ASP A 28 -17.07 13.39 -8.63
C ASP A 28 -15.73 12.93 -9.25
N ALA A 29 -15.84 12.42 -10.48
CA ALA A 29 -14.83 11.65 -11.16
C ALA A 29 -14.13 12.54 -12.19
N GLY A 30 -12.90 12.97 -11.88
CA GLY A 30 -12.03 13.65 -12.83
C GLY A 30 -11.77 12.81 -14.10
N PRO A 31 -11.28 13.42 -15.19
CA PRO A 31 -11.05 12.74 -16.47
C PRO A 31 -10.13 11.51 -16.37
N ASP A 32 -9.29 11.43 -15.33
CA ASP A 32 -8.36 10.32 -15.07
C ASP A 32 -8.87 9.26 -14.08
N SER A 33 -10.14 9.33 -13.66
CA SER A 33 -10.70 8.46 -12.60
C SER A 33 -10.86 6.99 -12.98
N GLY A 34 -10.76 6.63 -14.27
CA GLY A 34 -10.93 5.26 -14.73
C GLY A 34 -12.31 4.66 -14.44
N LEU A 35 -13.32 5.50 -14.20
CA LEU A 35 -14.67 5.07 -13.80
C LEU A 35 -15.35 4.30 -14.95
N VAL A 36 -15.43 2.97 -14.81
CA VAL A 36 -16.14 2.11 -15.77
C VAL A 36 -17.51 1.77 -15.20
N ILE A 37 -18.55 2.49 -15.66
CA ILE A 37 -19.94 2.19 -15.29
C ILE A 37 -20.47 1.11 -16.26
N ARG A 38 -20.73 -0.09 -15.74
CA ARG A 38 -21.40 -1.16 -16.49
C ARG A 38 -22.87 -1.22 -16.10
N VAL A 39 -23.76 -0.90 -17.04
CA VAL A 39 -25.20 -1.04 -16.88
C VAL A 39 -25.62 -2.36 -17.47
N TYR A 40 -26.24 -3.21 -16.66
CA TYR A 40 -26.82 -4.48 -17.10
C TYR A 40 -28.30 -4.27 -17.38
N GLY A 41 -28.68 -4.22 -18.66
CA GLY A 41 -30.07 -4.30 -19.12
C GLY A 41 -30.48 -5.74 -19.41
N GLU A 42 -31.78 -5.98 -19.59
CA GLU A 42 -32.27 -7.29 -20.07
C GLU A 42 -31.58 -7.66 -21.38
N SER A 43 -31.16 -8.93 -21.46
CA SER A 43 -30.29 -9.48 -22.49
C SER A 43 -30.82 -9.28 -23.91
N GLY A 44 -30.29 -8.28 -24.61
CA GLY A 44 -30.43 -8.09 -26.05
C GLY A 44 -29.21 -7.38 -26.63
N GLU A 45 -28.45 -8.05 -27.49
CA GLU A 45 -27.34 -7.42 -28.23
C GLU A 45 -27.89 -6.36 -29.20
N GLY A 46 -27.41 -5.11 -29.09
CA GLY A 46 -27.77 -4.01 -29.98
C GLY A 46 -28.20 -2.73 -29.25
N PRO A 47 -28.90 -1.78 -29.94
CA PRO A 47 -29.24 -0.44 -29.44
C PRO A 47 -30.05 -0.41 -28.13
N ALA A 48 -30.53 -1.58 -27.67
CA ALA A 48 -31.13 -1.82 -26.37
C ALA A 48 -30.24 -1.39 -25.18
N ALA A 49 -28.91 -1.48 -25.28
CA ALA A 49 -28.02 -1.01 -24.22
C ALA A 49 -28.02 0.53 -24.09
N ALA A 50 -28.05 1.25 -25.21
CA ALA A 50 -28.15 2.70 -25.22
C ALA A 50 -29.53 3.17 -24.73
N ASP A 51 -30.59 2.42 -25.03
CA ASP A 51 -31.93 2.69 -24.54
C ASP A 51 -32.07 2.38 -23.04
N ALA A 52 -31.45 1.32 -22.51
CA ALA A 52 -31.39 1.07 -21.07
C ALA A 52 -30.58 2.15 -20.32
N PHE A 53 -29.51 2.66 -20.93
CA PHE A 53 -28.77 3.82 -20.41
C PHE A 53 -29.61 5.09 -20.45
N ARG A 54 -30.35 5.35 -21.53
CA ARG A 54 -31.28 6.48 -21.64
C ARG A 54 -32.45 6.36 -20.67
N GLU A 55 -32.93 5.15 -20.39
CA GLU A 55 -34.01 4.90 -19.45
C GLU A 55 -33.54 5.07 -18.00
N MET A 56 -32.34 4.60 -17.67
CA MET A 56 -31.65 4.91 -16.42
C MET A 56 -31.47 6.43 -16.27
N PHE A 57 -31.04 7.12 -17.33
CA PHE A 57 -30.86 8.57 -17.32
C PHE A 57 -32.15 9.37 -17.30
N ALA A 58 -33.21 8.91 -17.96
CA ALA A 58 -34.54 9.50 -17.91
C ALA A 58 -35.13 9.32 -16.51
N SER A 59 -34.87 8.17 -15.88
CA SER A 59 -35.18 7.95 -14.47
C SER A 59 -34.40 8.96 -13.63
N LEU A 60 -33.07 9.05 -13.75
CA LEU A 60 -32.22 10.02 -13.05
C LEU A 60 -32.66 11.49 -13.27
N ARG A 61 -33.01 11.87 -14.50
CA ARG A 61 -33.50 13.22 -14.86
C ARG A 61 -34.90 13.52 -14.35
N MET A 62 -35.78 12.52 -14.22
CA MET A 62 -37.06 12.68 -13.52
C MET A 62 -36.89 12.98 -12.03
N TYR A 63 -35.68 12.83 -11.46
CA TYR A 63 -35.34 13.21 -10.09
C TYR A 63 -34.69 14.60 -9.93
N GLU A 64 -34.21 15.25 -11.00
CA GLU A 64 -33.77 16.67 -10.95
C GLU A 64 -34.91 17.65 -11.31
N GLY A 65 -36.03 17.14 -11.79
CA GLY A 65 -37.14 17.94 -12.30
C GLY A 65 -38.12 18.46 -11.24
N LYS A 66 -37.68 18.95 -10.07
CA LYS A 66 -38.48 19.91 -9.27
C LYS A 66 -37.60 20.93 -8.54
N GLN A 67 -37.82 22.18 -8.93
CA GLN A 67 -37.33 23.46 -8.43
C GLN A 67 -36.99 23.55 -6.93
N GLN A 68 -35.82 24.16 -6.69
CA GLN A 68 -35.43 25.02 -5.56
C GLN A 68 -35.47 24.40 -4.14
N ASP A 69 -34.26 24.36 -3.55
CA ASP A 69 -33.95 24.46 -2.10
C ASP A 69 -33.80 23.23 -1.20
N GLN A 70 -33.85 21.99 -1.67
CA GLN A 70 -33.33 20.86 -0.86
C GLN A 70 -32.63 19.81 -1.73
N PRO A 71 -31.34 19.48 -1.48
CA PRO A 71 -30.76 18.28 -2.05
C PRO A 71 -31.52 17.08 -1.47
N LEU A 72 -32.23 16.35 -2.33
CA LEU A 72 -32.91 15.11 -1.95
C LEU A 72 -31.83 14.11 -1.47
N GLU A 73 -31.75 13.91 -0.15
CA GLU A 73 -30.86 12.93 0.46
C GLU A 73 -31.38 11.52 0.16
N ILE A 74 -30.93 10.94 -0.96
CA ILE A 74 -31.32 9.58 -1.36
C ILE A 74 -30.72 8.59 -0.36
N LEU A 75 -31.58 8.00 0.45
CA LEU A 75 -31.24 6.98 1.42
C LEU A 75 -31.39 5.58 0.80
N VAL A 76 -30.28 4.90 0.57
CA VAL A 76 -30.24 3.51 0.10
C VAL A 76 -29.97 2.54 1.24
N ASP A 77 -30.37 1.29 1.07
CA ASP A 77 -30.02 0.24 2.02
C ASP A 77 -28.52 -0.02 2.00
N ALA A 78 -27.92 -0.18 3.18
CA ALA A 78 -26.52 -0.59 3.27
C ALA A 78 -26.32 -1.97 2.62
N PRO A 79 -25.15 -2.22 2.01
CA PRO A 79 -24.86 -3.50 1.38
C PRO A 79 -25.00 -4.64 2.41
N SER A 80 -25.69 -5.70 1.99
CA SER A 80 -25.89 -6.84 2.87
C SER A 80 -24.58 -7.58 3.13
N LYS A 81 -24.53 -8.33 4.25
CA LYS A 81 -23.41 -9.22 4.60
C LYS A 81 -22.93 -10.06 3.40
N ALA A 82 -23.86 -10.60 2.62
CA ALA A 82 -23.54 -11.44 1.47
C ALA A 82 -22.84 -10.67 0.32
N HIS A 83 -23.11 -9.38 0.14
CA HIS A 83 -22.38 -8.54 -0.83
C HIS A 83 -20.96 -8.26 -0.33
N ILE A 84 -20.81 -7.92 0.95
CA ILE A 84 -19.50 -7.63 1.56
C ILE A 84 -18.62 -8.89 1.57
N ALA A 85 -19.17 -10.04 1.93
CA ALA A 85 -18.44 -11.31 1.94
C ALA A 85 -17.96 -11.71 0.53
N ARG A 86 -18.79 -11.48 -0.50
CA ARG A 86 -18.40 -11.70 -1.90
C ARG A 86 -17.30 -10.74 -2.36
N ALA A 87 -17.35 -9.47 -1.95
CA ALA A 87 -16.29 -8.53 -2.26
C ALA A 87 -14.96 -8.93 -1.60
N LEU A 88 -15.01 -9.32 -0.32
CA LEU A 88 -13.83 -9.78 0.41
C LEU A 88 -13.29 -11.11 -0.11
N SER A 89 -14.13 -12.00 -0.64
CA SER A 89 -13.67 -13.30 -1.17
C SER A 89 -12.74 -13.15 -2.38
N VAL A 90 -12.78 -12.01 -3.08
CA VAL A 90 -11.83 -11.66 -4.16
C VAL A 90 -10.38 -11.88 -3.70
N LEU A 91 -10.02 -11.40 -2.52
CA LEU A 91 -8.65 -11.53 -1.99
C LEU A 91 -8.22 -12.98 -1.70
N GLY A 92 -9.18 -13.91 -1.61
CA GLY A 92 -8.90 -15.33 -1.39
C GLY A 92 -8.47 -16.09 -2.64
N HIS A 93 -8.72 -15.56 -3.85
CA HIS A 93 -8.41 -16.25 -5.10
C HIS A 93 -6.91 -16.30 -5.36
N GLU A 94 -6.41 -17.46 -5.81
CA GLU A 94 -4.98 -17.70 -6.08
C GLU A 94 -4.40 -16.69 -7.08
N GLN A 95 -5.21 -16.20 -8.03
CA GLN A 95 -4.82 -15.21 -9.02
C GLN A 95 -4.38 -13.88 -8.39
N HIS A 96 -4.97 -13.51 -7.25
CA HIS A 96 -4.64 -12.27 -6.54
C HIS A 96 -3.62 -12.49 -5.42
N GLN A 97 -3.47 -13.72 -4.90
CA GLN A 97 -2.54 -14.03 -3.82
C GLN A 97 -1.09 -13.64 -4.14
N LYS A 98 -0.63 -13.82 -5.38
CA LYS A 98 0.72 -13.39 -5.78
C LYS A 98 0.89 -11.87 -5.65
N ARG A 99 -0.07 -11.10 -6.16
CA ARG A 99 -0.06 -9.63 -6.09
C ARG A 99 -0.15 -9.16 -4.63
N ILE A 100 -0.96 -9.81 -3.81
CA ILE A 100 -1.07 -9.54 -2.36
C ILE A 100 0.26 -9.82 -1.65
N LEU A 101 0.93 -10.94 -1.94
CA LEU A 101 2.25 -11.26 -1.40
C LEU A 101 3.31 -10.25 -1.82
N ASP A 102 3.30 -9.81 -3.08
CA ASP A 102 4.22 -8.76 -3.55
C ASP A 102 3.99 -7.45 -2.80
N HIS A 103 2.73 -7.09 -2.50
CA HIS A 103 2.41 -5.91 -1.67
C HIS A 103 2.88 -6.10 -0.22
N ILE A 104 2.77 -7.30 0.35
CA ILE A 104 3.30 -7.58 1.69
C ILE A 104 4.81 -7.35 1.73
N LEU A 105 5.53 -7.89 0.75
CA LEU A 105 7.00 -7.80 0.71
C LEU A 105 7.47 -6.35 0.47
N THR A 106 6.75 -5.58 -0.35
CA THR A 106 7.07 -4.19 -0.62
C THR A 106 6.69 -3.24 0.52
N THR A 107 5.60 -3.49 1.24
CA THR A 107 5.18 -2.65 2.37
C THR A 107 5.90 -3.02 3.67
N PHE A 108 5.86 -4.29 4.07
CA PHE A 108 6.44 -4.76 5.34
C PHE A 108 7.90 -5.15 5.20
N GLY A 109 8.24 -5.88 4.13
CA GLY A 109 9.62 -6.32 3.90
C GLY A 109 10.56 -5.13 3.79
N ARG A 110 10.20 -4.12 2.99
CA ARG A 110 10.99 -2.88 2.87
C ARG A 110 11.23 -2.21 4.22
N ARG A 111 10.19 -1.94 5.01
CA ARG A 111 10.34 -1.26 6.32
C ARG A 111 11.21 -2.04 7.31
N LEU A 112 11.14 -3.37 7.28
CA LEU A 112 11.93 -4.24 8.16
C LEU A 112 13.37 -4.46 7.66
N ILE A 113 13.62 -4.31 6.35
CA ILE A 113 14.92 -4.58 5.72
C ILE A 113 15.67 -3.30 5.42
N ASP A 114 15.03 -2.15 5.22
CA ASP A 114 15.68 -0.87 4.94
C ASP A 114 16.82 -0.56 5.93
N PRO A 115 16.69 -0.80 7.24
CA PRO A 115 17.82 -0.66 8.17
C PRO A 115 19.00 -1.61 7.88
N LEU A 116 18.72 -2.81 7.35
CA LEU A 116 19.74 -3.75 6.86
C LEU A 116 20.30 -3.33 5.52
N ALA A 117 19.46 -2.72 4.69
CA ALA A 117 19.79 -2.28 3.36
C ALA A 117 20.93 -1.27 3.42
N GLU A 118 20.97 -0.32 4.36
CA GLU A 118 22.10 0.62 4.50
C GLU A 118 23.47 -0.06 4.68
N ILE A 119 23.52 -1.19 5.40
CA ILE A 119 24.76 -1.95 5.62
C ILE A 119 25.10 -2.79 4.37
N LEU A 120 24.06 -3.34 3.74
CA LEU A 120 24.18 -4.11 2.51
C LEU A 120 24.46 -3.22 1.29
N ASP A 121 24.06 -1.94 1.34
CA ASP A 121 24.10 -1.03 0.22
C ASP A 121 25.55 -0.71 -0.09
N THR A 122 25.90 -1.08 -1.30
CA THR A 122 27.25 -0.99 -1.83
C THR A 122 27.15 -0.29 -3.16
N THR A 123 26.88 1.00 -3.12
CA THR A 123 26.85 1.84 -4.32
C THR A 123 27.73 3.08 -4.14
N PRO A 124 28.47 3.54 -5.18
CA PRO A 124 29.20 2.81 -6.21
C PRO A 124 30.73 3.03 -6.10
N THR A 125 31.26 3.37 -4.92
CA THR A 125 32.65 3.87 -4.75
C THR A 125 33.70 2.77 -4.55
N GLY A 126 33.48 1.55 -5.07
CA GLY A 126 34.45 0.45 -5.00
C GLY A 126 34.40 -0.39 -3.70
N SER A 127 35.39 -1.27 -3.53
CA SER A 127 35.47 -2.21 -2.39
C SER A 127 35.55 -1.49 -1.04
N VAL A 128 35.21 -2.18 0.06
CA VAL A 128 35.36 -1.63 1.43
C VAL A 128 36.81 -1.19 1.66
N THR A 129 37.78 -1.98 1.19
CA THR A 129 39.21 -1.67 1.26
C THR A 129 39.56 -0.35 0.59
N ALA A 130 39.02 -0.07 -0.61
CA ALA A 130 39.30 1.17 -1.33
C ALA A 130 38.80 2.40 -0.55
N ARG A 131 37.60 2.31 0.05
CA ARG A 131 37.04 3.37 0.89
C ARG A 131 37.85 3.59 2.16
N LEU A 132 38.25 2.52 2.85
CA LEU A 132 39.08 2.61 4.05
C LEU A 132 40.45 3.26 3.76
N THR A 133 41.06 2.89 2.63
CA THR A 133 42.33 3.46 2.17
C THR A 133 42.18 4.96 1.88
N MET A 134 41.14 5.34 1.14
CA MET A 134 40.84 6.74 0.84
C MET A 134 40.61 7.57 2.11
N LEU A 135 39.84 7.05 3.07
CA LEU A 135 39.59 7.72 4.36
C LEU A 135 40.86 7.90 5.18
N ARG A 136 41.73 6.88 5.22
CA ARG A 136 43.04 7.00 5.85
C ARG A 136 43.85 8.12 5.23
N ASP A 137 43.93 8.18 3.90
CA ASP A 137 44.77 9.14 3.21
C ASP A 137 44.26 10.58 3.42
N ILE A 138 42.93 10.78 3.39
CA ILE A 138 42.29 12.06 3.76
C ILE A 138 42.60 12.44 5.20
N PHE A 139 42.47 11.49 6.14
CA PHE A 139 42.72 11.75 7.56
C PHE A 139 44.19 12.13 7.81
N LEU A 140 45.13 11.39 7.20
CA LEU A 140 46.55 11.70 7.27
C LEU A 140 46.88 13.06 6.64
N ALA A 141 46.21 13.45 5.57
CA ALA A 141 46.34 14.78 4.98
C ALA A 141 45.88 15.89 5.95
N HIS A 142 44.72 15.73 6.59
CA HIS A 142 44.25 16.71 7.59
C HIS A 142 45.21 16.85 8.78
N ILE A 143 45.85 15.76 9.22
CA ILE A 143 46.87 15.81 10.27
C ILE A 143 48.13 16.52 9.82
N ALA A 144 48.50 16.38 8.54
CA ALA A 144 49.62 17.11 7.97
C ALA A 144 49.37 18.64 7.92
N GLU A 145 48.09 19.07 7.89
CA GLU A 145 47.70 20.48 7.90
C GLU A 145 47.67 21.11 9.31
N LEU A 146 47.72 20.30 10.37
CA LEU A 146 47.78 20.80 11.74
C LEU A 146 49.08 21.56 11.98
N ARG A 147 48.99 22.78 12.53
CA ARG A 147 50.16 23.61 12.90
C ARG A 147 50.85 23.06 14.15
N MET A 148 51.61 21.98 13.98
CA MET A 148 52.40 21.35 15.04
C MET A 148 53.90 21.60 14.84
N THR A 149 54.70 21.25 15.85
CA THR A 149 56.15 21.17 15.67
C THR A 149 56.48 19.97 14.76
N PRO A 150 57.60 20.03 14.00
CA PRO A 150 57.98 18.93 13.10
C PRO A 150 58.13 17.58 13.81
N GLU A 151 58.65 17.58 15.03
CA GLU A 151 58.83 16.38 15.86
C GLU A 151 57.49 15.74 16.22
N SER A 152 56.53 16.52 16.76
CA SER A 152 55.21 16.01 17.12
C SER A 152 54.42 15.55 15.89
N GLN A 153 54.58 16.24 14.76
CA GLN A 153 53.94 15.86 13.50
C GLN A 153 54.48 14.54 12.94
N GLN A 154 55.79 14.30 13.05
CA GLN A 154 56.41 13.06 12.63
C GLN A 154 55.98 11.88 13.50
N ILE A 155 55.97 12.06 14.83
CA ILE A 155 55.49 11.04 15.79
C ILE A 155 54.05 10.65 15.46
N LEU A 156 53.13 11.63 15.43
CA LEU A 156 51.70 11.38 15.19
C LEU A 156 51.44 10.69 13.84
N THR A 157 52.09 11.15 12.78
CA THR A 157 51.95 10.56 11.44
C THR A 157 52.46 9.12 11.40
N SER A 158 53.59 8.84 12.05
CA SER A 158 54.18 7.50 12.11
C SER A 158 53.28 6.52 12.89
N ASP A 159 52.73 6.97 14.02
CA ASP A 159 51.82 6.16 14.84
C ASP A 159 50.51 5.87 14.11
N LEU A 160 49.93 6.86 13.45
CA LEU A 160 48.67 6.68 12.72
C LEU A 160 48.83 5.82 11.47
N ARG A 161 49.96 5.90 10.76
CA ARG A 161 50.26 4.97 9.66
C ARG A 161 50.41 3.54 10.16
N ARG A 162 51.00 3.35 11.35
CA ARG A 162 51.11 2.02 11.98
C ARG A 162 49.74 1.50 12.42
N LEU A 163 48.89 2.36 12.98
CA LEU A 163 47.54 2.00 13.41
C LEU A 163 46.59 1.70 12.24
N LEU A 164 46.71 2.44 11.13
CA LEU A 164 45.91 2.30 9.91
C LEU A 164 46.73 1.65 8.79
N SER A 165 47.50 0.61 9.11
CA SER A 165 48.31 -0.10 8.14
C SER A 165 47.45 -0.76 7.06
N ASP A 166 48.02 -0.99 5.88
CA ASP A 166 47.33 -1.69 4.79
C ASP A 166 46.84 -3.08 5.25
N ASP A 167 47.65 -3.81 6.02
CA ASP A 167 47.29 -5.12 6.57
C ASP A 167 46.09 -5.04 7.52
N TYR A 168 46.03 -4.03 8.38
CA TYR A 168 44.91 -3.83 9.29
C TYR A 168 43.63 -3.49 8.52
N LEU A 169 43.70 -2.56 7.56
CA LEU A 169 42.55 -2.17 6.75
C LEU A 169 42.05 -3.33 5.87
N ALA A 170 42.97 -4.14 5.33
CA ALA A 170 42.63 -5.34 4.58
C ALA A 170 41.92 -6.38 5.45
N MET A 171 42.42 -6.62 6.66
CA MET A 171 41.79 -7.53 7.64
C MET A 171 40.37 -7.06 8.00
N VAL A 172 40.16 -5.75 8.24
CA VAL A 172 38.84 -5.20 8.52
C VAL A 172 37.90 -5.34 7.32
N ALA A 173 38.38 -5.01 6.12
CA ALA A 173 37.58 -5.14 4.90
C ALA A 173 37.19 -6.60 4.61
N GLU A 174 38.12 -7.54 4.82
CA GLU A 174 37.85 -8.96 4.66
C GLU A 174 36.80 -9.45 5.68
N ASN A 175 36.90 -9.03 6.94
CA ASN A 175 35.90 -9.37 7.95
C ASN A 175 34.50 -8.81 7.60
N GLU A 176 34.43 -7.58 7.11
CA GLU A 176 33.18 -7.00 6.62
C GLU A 176 32.58 -7.79 5.44
N GLU A 177 33.40 -8.11 4.44
CA GLU A 177 32.94 -8.78 3.22
C GLU A 177 32.61 -10.27 3.43
N ARG A 178 33.38 -10.99 4.26
CA ARG A 178 33.22 -12.44 4.45
C ARG A 178 32.39 -12.84 5.66
N VAL A 179 32.28 -11.98 6.68
CA VAL A 179 31.62 -12.33 7.94
C VAL A 179 30.39 -11.46 8.17
N GLN A 180 30.55 -10.13 8.21
CA GLN A 180 29.44 -9.24 8.61
C GLN A 180 28.36 -9.11 7.55
N ARG A 181 28.70 -8.79 6.29
CA ARG A 181 27.71 -8.65 5.21
C ARG A 181 26.92 -9.94 4.97
N PRO A 182 27.52 -11.14 4.92
CA PRO A 182 26.76 -12.39 4.80
C PRO A 182 25.83 -12.64 6.00
N ARG A 183 26.24 -12.27 7.22
CA ARG A 183 25.37 -12.34 8.40
C ARG A 183 24.16 -11.43 8.27
N VAL A 184 24.34 -10.18 7.85
CA VAL A 184 23.25 -9.23 7.61
C VAL A 184 22.32 -9.72 6.49
N ALA A 185 22.87 -10.24 5.40
CA ALA A 185 22.07 -10.79 4.30
C ALA A 185 21.25 -12.01 4.75
N LYS A 186 21.82 -12.88 5.58
CA LYS A 186 21.10 -14.03 6.17
C LYS A 186 19.96 -13.57 7.08
N LEU A 187 20.20 -12.55 7.90
CA LEU A 187 19.16 -11.96 8.74
C LEU A 187 18.02 -11.38 7.89
N ALA A 188 18.33 -10.61 6.86
CA ALA A 188 17.34 -10.05 5.93
C ALA A 188 16.48 -11.16 5.30
N GLN A 189 17.11 -12.25 4.84
CA GLN A 189 16.40 -13.41 4.31
C GLN A 189 15.50 -14.10 5.34
N GLN A 190 15.95 -14.23 6.59
CA GLN A 190 15.14 -14.81 7.66
C GLN A 190 13.92 -13.93 7.99
N ILE A 191 14.10 -12.61 8.04
CA ILE A 191 13.01 -11.65 8.25
C ILE A 191 11.99 -11.73 7.11
N LEU A 192 12.42 -11.73 5.86
CA LEU A 192 11.55 -11.89 4.69
C LEU A 192 10.74 -13.20 4.74
N ARG A 193 11.41 -14.30 5.10
CA ARG A 193 10.74 -15.61 5.23
C ARG A 193 9.73 -15.61 6.37
N LEU A 194 10.05 -15.00 7.51
CA LEU A 194 9.15 -14.84 8.63
C LEU A 194 7.88 -14.11 8.18
N VAL A 195 8.02 -12.90 7.64
CA VAL A 195 6.90 -12.07 7.14
C VAL A 195 6.08 -12.85 6.11
N GLY A 196 6.72 -13.41 5.08
CA GLY A 196 6.03 -14.17 4.05
C GLY A 196 5.26 -15.37 4.62
N SER A 197 5.85 -16.13 5.54
CA SER A 197 5.20 -17.30 6.14
C SER A 197 4.03 -16.95 7.05
N THR A 198 4.14 -15.87 7.84
CA THR A 198 3.10 -15.41 8.75
C THR A 198 1.89 -14.89 7.97
N PHE A 199 2.12 -14.03 6.97
CA PHE A 199 1.04 -13.54 6.12
C PHE A 199 0.44 -14.64 5.25
N HIS A 200 1.24 -15.56 4.71
CA HIS A 200 0.69 -16.69 3.96
C HIS A 200 -0.23 -17.57 4.82
N ARG A 201 0.14 -17.81 6.09
CA ARG A 201 -0.71 -18.53 7.05
C ARG A 201 -2.01 -17.78 7.34
N ALA A 202 -1.94 -16.46 7.54
CA ALA A 202 -3.11 -15.62 7.77
C ALA A 202 -4.05 -15.62 6.55
N LEU A 203 -3.51 -15.47 5.34
CA LEU A 203 -4.27 -15.49 4.08
C LEU A 203 -4.89 -16.85 3.79
N LYS A 204 -4.29 -17.96 4.22
CA LYS A 204 -4.91 -19.30 4.08
C LYS A 204 -6.24 -19.40 4.86
N ARG A 205 -6.38 -18.66 5.96
CA ARG A 205 -7.61 -18.59 6.75
C ARG A 205 -8.57 -17.50 6.27
N TRP A 206 -8.21 -16.77 5.20
CA TRP A 206 -8.96 -15.63 4.70
C TRP A 206 -10.45 -15.88 4.48
N PRO A 207 -10.92 -16.99 3.87
CA PRO A 207 -12.35 -17.18 3.63
C PRO A 207 -13.21 -17.14 4.90
N SER A 208 -12.75 -17.74 6.01
CA SER A 208 -13.46 -17.66 7.29
C SER A 208 -13.45 -16.24 7.88
N HIS A 209 -12.38 -15.48 7.64
CA HIS A 209 -12.24 -14.13 8.17
C HIS A 209 -12.99 -13.09 7.34
N ALA A 210 -13.04 -13.25 6.02
CA ALA A 210 -13.90 -12.45 5.15
C ALA A 210 -15.36 -12.47 5.63
N GLU A 211 -15.86 -13.65 6.05
CA GLU A 211 -17.21 -13.82 6.57
C GLU A 211 -17.41 -13.14 7.94
N GLN A 212 -16.39 -13.17 8.81
CA GLN A 212 -16.40 -12.49 10.11
C GLN A 212 -16.37 -10.97 9.95
N ILE A 213 -15.49 -10.45 9.08
CA ILE A 213 -15.40 -9.03 8.74
C ILE A 213 -16.73 -8.57 8.14
N ALA A 214 -17.29 -9.30 7.16
CA ALA A 214 -18.58 -8.97 6.57
C ALA A 214 -19.72 -8.96 7.60
N SER A 215 -19.72 -9.90 8.56
CA SER A 215 -20.69 -9.93 9.65
C SER A 215 -20.55 -8.74 10.59
N SER A 216 -19.31 -8.37 10.93
CA SER A 216 -19.00 -7.21 11.79
C SER A 216 -19.45 -5.91 11.12
N ILE A 217 -19.11 -5.72 9.84
CA ILE A 217 -19.48 -4.55 9.06
C ILE A 217 -21.01 -4.46 8.95
N ALA A 218 -21.68 -5.52 8.50
CA ALA A 218 -23.14 -5.53 8.34
C ALA A 218 -23.90 -5.24 9.65
N ARG A 219 -23.34 -5.61 10.81
CA ARG A 219 -23.93 -5.30 12.12
C ARG A 219 -23.76 -3.83 12.52
N ARG A 220 -22.65 -3.20 12.12
CA ARG A 220 -22.32 -1.81 12.46
C ARG A 220 -22.89 -0.81 11.44
N SER A 221 -23.17 -1.25 10.22
CA SER A 221 -23.68 -0.39 9.16
C SER A 221 -25.10 0.10 9.45
N PRO A 222 -25.38 1.40 9.26
CA PRO A 222 -26.73 1.91 9.40
C PRO A 222 -27.64 1.30 8.32
N LYS A 223 -28.92 1.07 8.66
CA LYS A 223 -29.87 0.44 7.72
C LYS A 223 -30.05 1.25 6.43
N LYS A 224 -30.00 2.58 6.56
CA LYS A 224 -30.15 3.53 5.47
C LYS A 224 -28.94 4.48 5.45
N VAL A 225 -28.32 4.63 4.30
CA VAL A 225 -27.12 5.45 4.08
C VAL A 225 -27.39 6.37 2.89
N ARG A 226 -26.88 7.60 2.92
CA ARG A 226 -26.95 8.48 1.75
C ARG A 226 -26.16 7.87 0.60
N LEU A 227 -26.73 7.81 -0.58
CA LEU A 227 -26.10 7.18 -1.76
C LEU A 227 -24.70 7.74 -2.03
N SER A 228 -24.50 9.05 -1.85
CA SER A 228 -23.20 9.73 -1.99
C SER A 228 -22.14 9.29 -0.97
N GLU A 229 -22.55 8.80 0.19
CA GLU A 229 -21.67 8.38 1.28
C GLU A 229 -21.33 6.88 1.20
N VAL A 230 -22.12 6.09 0.48
CA VAL A 230 -21.97 4.63 0.38
C VAL A 230 -20.56 4.20 -0.06
N PRO A 231 -19.95 4.74 -1.13
CA PRO A 231 -18.62 4.29 -1.55
C PRO A 231 -17.54 4.56 -0.50
N LYS A 232 -17.59 5.74 0.14
CA LYS A 232 -16.64 6.13 1.19
C LYS A 232 -16.82 5.26 2.43
N LEU A 233 -18.06 4.99 2.81
CA LEU A 233 -18.41 4.14 3.94
C LEU A 233 -17.97 2.69 3.73
N ILE A 234 -18.26 2.10 2.56
CA ILE A 234 -17.86 0.73 2.24
C ILE A 234 -16.34 0.59 2.22
N ARG A 235 -15.64 1.49 1.52
CA ARG A 235 -14.17 1.51 1.48
C ARG A 235 -13.61 1.59 2.89
N GLY A 236 -14.03 2.57 3.69
CA GLY A 236 -13.56 2.75 5.06
C GLY A 236 -13.76 1.49 5.90
N GLN A 237 -14.98 0.95 5.93
CA GLN A 237 -15.30 -0.24 6.73
C GLN A 237 -14.55 -1.49 6.31
N ILE A 238 -14.36 -1.71 5.00
CA ILE A 238 -13.60 -2.86 4.49
C ILE A 238 -12.12 -2.71 4.80
N THR A 239 -11.53 -1.54 4.55
CA THR A 239 -10.12 -1.27 4.86
C THR A 239 -9.85 -1.39 6.36
N ASP A 240 -10.71 -0.80 7.21
CA ASP A 240 -10.62 -0.92 8.68
C ASP A 240 -10.67 -2.40 9.12
N GLY A 241 -11.57 -3.18 8.53
CA GLY A 241 -11.74 -4.60 8.84
C GLY A 241 -10.54 -5.46 8.43
N ILE A 242 -9.97 -5.20 7.24
CA ILE A 242 -8.75 -5.88 6.76
C ILE A 242 -7.57 -5.53 7.67
N GLU A 243 -7.39 -4.24 7.97
CA GLU A 243 -6.31 -3.74 8.82
C GLU A 243 -6.36 -4.37 10.22
N GLU A 244 -7.51 -4.29 10.90
CA GLU A 244 -7.70 -4.83 12.24
C GLU A 244 -7.42 -6.34 12.28
N PHE A 245 -7.92 -7.07 11.29
CA PHE A 245 -7.73 -8.50 11.19
C PHE A 245 -6.26 -8.88 11.03
N LEU A 246 -5.58 -8.29 10.05
CA LEU A 246 -4.17 -8.60 9.79
C LEU A 246 -3.28 -8.20 10.96
N TRP A 247 -3.59 -7.07 11.60
CA TRP A 247 -2.91 -6.65 12.82
C TRP A 247 -3.01 -7.73 13.90
N ILE A 248 -4.22 -8.22 14.20
CA ILE A 248 -4.45 -9.21 15.26
C ILE A 248 -3.74 -10.55 14.94
N GLU A 249 -3.83 -11.03 13.71
CA GLU A 249 -3.27 -12.35 13.35
C GLU A 249 -1.76 -12.35 13.19
N THR A 250 -1.12 -11.22 12.85
CA THR A 250 0.28 -11.24 12.41
C THR A 250 1.24 -10.41 13.27
N SER A 251 0.78 -9.36 13.95
CA SER A 251 1.67 -8.44 14.70
C SER A 251 2.44 -9.17 15.80
N ALA A 252 1.74 -9.88 16.68
CA ALA A 252 2.34 -10.58 17.81
C ALA A 252 3.31 -11.70 17.37
N ASP A 253 2.97 -12.42 16.31
CA ASP A 253 3.81 -13.48 15.74
C ASP A 253 5.10 -12.89 15.13
N ILE A 254 4.98 -11.79 14.38
CA ILE A 254 6.14 -11.14 13.76
C ILE A 254 7.03 -10.49 14.84
N GLU A 255 6.47 -9.69 15.73
CA GLU A 255 7.25 -9.01 16.78
C GLU A 255 7.88 -10.00 17.77
N GLY A 256 7.15 -11.06 18.12
CA GLY A 256 7.62 -12.14 18.99
C GLY A 256 8.81 -12.89 18.40
N ALA A 257 8.81 -13.13 17.09
CA ALA A 257 9.90 -13.80 16.39
C ALA A 257 11.06 -12.85 16.01
N LEU A 258 10.78 -11.59 15.73
CA LEU A 258 11.81 -10.59 15.41
C LEU A 258 12.70 -10.27 16.62
N ARG A 259 12.13 -10.19 17.83
CA ARG A 259 12.88 -9.84 19.04
C ARG A 259 14.11 -10.73 19.29
N PRO A 260 14.01 -12.07 19.33
CA PRO A 260 15.19 -12.92 19.49
C PRO A 260 16.15 -12.83 18.30
N MET A 261 15.64 -12.72 17.07
CA MET A 261 16.48 -12.58 15.88
C MET A 261 17.34 -11.30 15.93
N LEU A 262 16.77 -10.16 16.35
CA LEU A 262 17.53 -8.92 16.50
C LEU A 262 18.47 -8.97 17.70
N ALA A 263 18.09 -9.65 18.79
CA ALA A 263 18.96 -9.83 19.96
C ALA A 263 20.23 -10.62 19.63
N GLU A 264 20.12 -11.69 18.84
CA GLU A 264 21.27 -12.48 18.38
C GLU A 264 22.25 -11.69 17.48
N HIS A 265 21.80 -10.58 16.91
CA HIS A 265 22.54 -9.75 15.97
C HIS A 265 22.83 -8.32 16.49
N GLN A 266 22.71 -8.06 17.80
CA GLN A 266 22.95 -6.74 18.40
C GLN A 266 24.32 -6.15 18.08
N ASP A 267 25.35 -6.98 17.93
CA ASP A 267 26.71 -6.53 17.62
C ASP A 267 26.85 -5.97 16.19
N VAL A 268 25.89 -6.26 15.32
CA VAL A 268 25.90 -5.89 13.89
C VAL A 268 24.80 -4.87 13.57
N MET A 269 23.81 -4.73 14.45
CA MET A 269 22.60 -3.94 14.23
C MET A 269 22.45 -2.83 15.28
N PRO A 270 22.39 -1.55 14.87
CA PRO A 270 22.06 -0.47 15.80
C PRO A 270 20.59 -0.48 16.22
N VAL A 271 19.72 -1.23 15.52
CA VAL A 271 18.27 -1.29 15.77
C VAL A 271 17.95 -2.46 16.70
N THR A 272 17.56 -2.15 17.93
CA THR A 272 17.17 -3.14 18.95
C THR A 272 15.68 -3.50 18.92
N GLN A 273 14.85 -2.71 18.22
CA GLN A 273 13.42 -2.95 18.07
C GLN A 273 12.94 -2.53 16.69
N ALA A 274 12.42 -3.48 15.92
CA ALA A 274 11.58 -3.21 14.75
C ALA A 274 10.13 -3.37 15.17
N THR A 275 9.43 -2.26 15.37
CA THR A 275 7.99 -2.26 15.67
C THR A 275 7.22 -2.14 14.36
N LEU A 276 6.18 -2.96 14.21
CA LEU A 276 5.27 -2.80 13.09
C LEU A 276 4.19 -1.82 13.50
N ASP A 277 4.13 -0.66 12.85
CA ASP A 277 3.08 0.30 13.15
C ASP A 277 1.77 -0.09 12.47
N ARG A 278 0.65 0.20 13.14
CA ARG A 278 -0.69 -0.01 12.61
C ARG A 278 -0.95 0.75 11.30
N SER A 279 -0.26 1.88 11.10
CA SER A 279 -0.27 2.64 9.83
C SER A 279 0.26 1.83 8.64
N THR A 280 1.19 0.89 8.86
CA THR A 280 1.70 -0.03 7.84
C THR A 280 0.60 -0.98 7.35
N TYR A 281 -0.19 -1.50 8.28
CA TYR A 281 -1.32 -2.36 7.98
C TYR A 281 -2.42 -1.60 7.25
N ARG A 282 -2.59 -0.30 7.55
CA ARG A 282 -3.51 0.57 6.82
C ARG A 282 -3.13 0.68 5.35
N GLU A 283 -1.87 1.00 5.07
CA GLU A 283 -1.35 1.12 3.71
C GLU A 283 -1.59 -0.17 2.91
N PHE A 284 -1.31 -1.32 3.54
CA PHE A 284 -1.57 -2.62 2.92
C PHE A 284 -3.06 -2.91 2.71
N ALA A 285 -3.92 -2.55 3.69
CA ALA A 285 -5.36 -2.71 3.57
C ALA A 285 -5.94 -1.86 2.43
N ASP A 286 -5.42 -0.64 2.21
CA ASP A 286 -5.79 0.21 1.07
C ASP A 286 -5.39 -0.44 -0.27
N ALA A 287 -4.23 -1.12 -0.34
CA ALA A 287 -3.85 -1.87 -1.52
C ALA A 287 -4.76 -3.09 -1.78
N CYS A 288 -5.16 -3.80 -0.72
CA CYS A 288 -6.16 -4.86 -0.80
C CYS A 288 -7.50 -4.33 -1.31
N TRP A 289 -7.93 -3.14 -0.85
CA TRP A 289 -9.13 -2.48 -1.37
C TRP A 289 -9.03 -2.19 -2.87
N ALA A 290 -7.87 -1.72 -3.37
CA ALA A 290 -7.69 -1.48 -4.80
C ALA A 290 -7.90 -2.76 -5.63
N ILE A 291 -7.43 -3.91 -5.14
CA ILE A 291 -7.67 -5.21 -5.80
C ILE A 291 -9.17 -5.55 -5.81
N ILE A 292 -9.87 -5.35 -4.70
CA ILE A 292 -11.32 -5.59 -4.61
C ILE A 292 -12.07 -4.68 -5.59
N ALA A 293 -11.76 -3.38 -5.60
CA ALA A 293 -12.42 -2.38 -6.43
C ALA A 293 -12.22 -2.61 -7.94
N GLU A 294 -11.12 -3.24 -8.35
CA GLU A 294 -10.89 -3.62 -9.75
C GLU A 294 -11.77 -4.81 -10.21
N HIS A 295 -12.28 -5.63 -9.29
CA HIS A 295 -12.90 -6.94 -9.58
C HIS A 295 -14.35 -7.07 -9.09
N CYS A 296 -14.93 -6.01 -8.52
CA CYS A 296 -16.32 -5.92 -8.05
C CYS A 296 -17.03 -4.75 -8.73
#